data_AF-A0AAD7WSN8-F1
#
_entry.id   AF-A0AAD7WSN8-F1
#
_cell.length_a   1.000
_cell.length_b   1.000
_cell.length_c   1.000
_cell.angle_alpha   90.00
_cell.angle_beta   90.00
_cell.angle_gamma   90.00
#
_symmetry.space_group_name_H-M   'P 1'
#
loop_
_entity.id
_entity.type
_entity.pdbx_description
1 polymer ?
#
loop_
_entity_poly.entity_id
_entity_poly.type
_entity_poly.pdbx_seq_one_letter_code
_entity_poly.pdbx_strand_id
1 'polypeptide(L)'
;MEVVPKCVVLLQGGEQIRRYCTDTHVLFRQESFFNWAFGMRETDCYGAVDVDTGRSILFIPKPPENYATWMGVIHPQQHFKARYGVDDVQYTCDVTSTWSRLGSTSSAAFDLAQVSSSRGGLLSDTWGLP
;
A
#
# COMPACT_ATOMS: atom_id res chain seq x y z
N MET A 1 -19.71 6.13 21.38
CA MET A 1 -18.50 5.73 20.63
C MET A 1 -17.91 7.03 20.13
N GLU A 2 -16.90 7.55 20.82
CA GLU A 2 -16.28 8.84 20.48
C GLU A 2 -15.45 8.63 19.21
N VAL A 3 -15.94 9.17 18.09
CA VAL A 3 -15.23 9.09 16.81
C VAL A 3 -14.13 10.13 16.86
N VAL A 4 -12.88 9.69 16.77
CA VAL A 4 -11.73 10.59 16.70
C VAL A 4 -11.89 11.40 15.40
N PRO A 5 -11.95 12.74 15.49
CA PRO A 5 -12.09 13.58 14.31
C PRO A 5 -10.81 13.51 13.46
N LYS A 6 -10.94 13.40 12.14
CA LYS A 6 -9.85 13.32 11.15
C LYS A 6 -9.02 12.03 11.23
N CYS A 7 -9.69 10.91 11.02
CA CYS A 7 -9.06 9.59 10.87
C CYS A 7 -8.88 9.22 9.40
N VAL A 8 -7.66 8.80 9.06
CA VAL A 8 -7.33 8.23 7.75
C VAL A 8 -6.86 6.80 7.96
N VAL A 9 -7.52 5.86 7.29
CA VAL A 9 -7.10 4.46 7.23
C VAL A 9 -6.04 4.34 6.15
N LEU A 10 -4.86 3.84 6.49
CA LEU A 10 -3.82 3.51 5.53
C LEU A 10 -3.71 1.99 5.40
N LEU A 11 -3.81 1.50 4.17
CA LEU A 11 -3.63 0.10 3.81
C LEU A 11 -2.43 -0.04 2.89
N GLN A 12 -1.47 -0.86 3.29
CA GLN A 12 -0.38 -1.29 2.44
C GLN A 12 -0.84 -2.48 1.59
N GLY A 13 -0.68 -2.38 0.27
CA GLY A 13 -0.89 -3.50 -0.65
C GLY A 13 0.26 -4.51 -0.58
N GLY A 14 0.05 -5.65 -1.24
CA GLY A 14 1.07 -6.69 -1.36
C GLY A 14 2.24 -6.26 -2.24
N GLU A 15 3.43 -6.71 -1.84
CA GLU A 15 4.68 -6.54 -2.60
C GLU A 15 4.99 -7.76 -3.47
N GLN A 16 5.71 -7.54 -4.57
CA GLN A 16 6.14 -8.62 -5.45
C GLN A 16 7.32 -9.40 -4.85
N ILE A 17 7.05 -10.63 -4.41
CA ILE A 17 8.07 -11.49 -3.78
C ILE A 17 8.83 -12.31 -4.84
N ARG A 18 10.13 -12.50 -4.60
CA ARG A 18 11.04 -13.35 -5.39
C ARG A 18 11.29 -14.68 -4.68
N ARG A 19 11.59 -15.73 -5.44
CA ARG A 19 11.98 -17.04 -4.88
C ARG A 19 13.42 -16.99 -4.39
N TYR A 20 13.61 -16.90 -3.07
CA TYR A 20 14.93 -16.85 -2.43
C TYR A 20 15.80 -15.73 -3.02
N CYS A 21 17.03 -16.04 -3.41
CA CYS A 21 17.97 -15.15 -4.08
C CYS A 21 17.91 -15.23 -5.62
N THR A 22 16.91 -15.91 -6.19
CA THR A 22 16.78 -16.05 -7.66
C THR A 22 15.88 -14.96 -8.26
N ASP A 23 16.08 -14.67 -9.54
CA ASP A 23 15.27 -13.72 -10.32
C ASP A 23 13.88 -14.30 -10.71
N THR A 24 13.45 -15.41 -10.09
CA THR A 24 12.14 -16.01 -10.35
C THR A 24 11.08 -15.37 -9.46
N HIS A 25 10.15 -14.62 -10.06
CA HIS A 25 9.01 -14.05 -9.36
C HIS A 25 7.96 -15.12 -9.01
N VAL A 26 7.39 -15.02 -7.81
CA VAL A 26 6.19 -15.80 -7.44
C VAL A 26 4.98 -15.11 -8.05
N LEU A 27 3.98 -15.88 -8.52
CA LEU A 27 2.73 -15.31 -9.02
C LEU A 27 2.08 -14.43 -7.94
N PHE A 28 1.86 -13.17 -8.27
CA PHE A 28 1.33 -12.20 -7.33
C PHE A 28 -0.12 -12.49 -6.98
N ARG A 29 -0.42 -12.42 -5.68
CA ARG A 29 -1.77 -12.40 -5.14
C ARG A 29 -1.85 -11.28 -4.12
N GLN A 30 -2.82 -10.41 -4.30
CA GLN A 30 -3.04 -9.25 -3.44
C GLN A 30 -3.37 -9.64 -2.00
N GLU A 31 -2.99 -8.77 -1.06
CA GLU A 31 -3.40 -8.84 0.35
C GLU A 31 -4.94 -8.76 0.45
N SER A 32 -5.53 -9.52 1.38
CA SER A 32 -6.98 -9.76 1.39
C SER A 32 -7.78 -8.52 1.79
N PHE A 33 -7.31 -7.74 2.77
CA PHE A 33 -7.98 -6.49 3.16
C PHE A 33 -7.85 -5.43 2.07
N PHE A 34 -6.68 -5.31 1.45
CA PHE A 34 -6.47 -4.38 0.33
C PHE A 34 -7.34 -4.75 -0.88
N ASN A 35 -7.42 -6.03 -1.22
CA ASN A 35 -8.29 -6.51 -2.29
C ASN A 35 -9.79 -6.30 -1.96
N TRP A 36 -10.19 -6.46 -0.71
CA TRP A 36 -11.58 -6.19 -0.29
C TRP A 36 -11.93 -4.70 -0.42
N ALA A 37 -11.01 -3.80 -0.05
CA ALA A 37 -11.24 -2.36 -0.09
C ALA A 37 -11.18 -1.77 -1.50
N PHE A 38 -10.19 -2.17 -2.32
CA PHE A 38 -9.90 -1.52 -3.61
C PHE A 38 -10.02 -2.44 -4.83
N GLY A 39 -10.00 -3.77 -4.65
CA GLY A 39 -10.05 -4.73 -5.77
C GLY A 39 -8.85 -4.67 -6.73
N MET A 40 -7.77 -4.03 -6.32
CA MET A 40 -6.59 -3.75 -7.16
C MET A 40 -5.69 -4.98 -7.31
N ARG A 41 -5.12 -5.16 -8.52
CA ARG A 41 -4.29 -6.33 -8.87
C ARG A 41 -2.80 -6.02 -9.00
N GLU A 42 -2.43 -4.76 -8.97
CA GLU A 42 -1.05 -4.28 -9.09
C GLU A 42 -0.30 -4.42 -7.76
N THR A 43 1.03 -4.54 -7.86
CA THR A 43 1.94 -4.68 -6.71
C THR A 43 2.40 -3.31 -6.20
N ASP A 44 2.91 -3.29 -4.97
CA ASP A 44 3.64 -2.15 -4.39
C ASP A 44 2.82 -0.85 -4.30
N CYS A 45 1.50 -1.01 -4.19
CA CYS A 45 0.54 0.09 -4.07
C CYS A 45 0.15 0.32 -2.61
N TYR A 46 -0.28 1.55 -2.31
CA TYR A 46 -0.89 1.90 -1.02
C TYR A 46 -2.27 2.50 -1.26
N GLY A 47 -3.13 2.41 -0.26
CA GLY A 47 -4.49 2.95 -0.32
C GLY A 47 -4.78 3.69 0.96
N ALA A 48 -5.28 4.90 0.84
CA ALA A 48 -5.77 5.69 1.97
C ALA A 48 -7.27 5.91 1.82
N VAL A 49 -7.99 5.79 2.93
CA VAL A 49 -9.42 6.10 3.00
C VAL A 49 -9.63 7.08 4.14
N ASP A 50 -10.16 8.25 3.83
CA ASP A 50 -10.60 9.21 4.82
C ASP A 50 -11.95 8.77 5.39
N VAL A 51 -12.02 8.54 6.70
CA VAL A 51 -13.21 8.01 7.38
C VAL A 51 -14.32 9.06 7.44
N ASP A 52 -13.95 10.34 7.52
CA ASP A 52 -14.92 11.42 7.69
C ASP A 52 -15.62 11.75 6.37
N THR A 53 -14.88 11.74 5.26
CA THR A 53 -15.40 12.08 3.93
C THR A 53 -15.73 10.88 3.05
N GLY A 54 -15.24 9.69 3.42
CA GLY A 54 -15.32 8.48 2.58
C GLY A 54 -14.44 8.54 1.34
N ARG A 55 -13.54 9.53 1.22
CA ARG A 55 -12.68 9.68 0.04
C ARG A 55 -11.59 8.62 0.00
N SER A 56 -11.44 8.02 -1.17
CA SER A 56 -10.48 6.97 -1.46
C SER A 56 -9.33 7.51 -2.32
N ILE A 57 -8.10 7.33 -1.83
CA ILE A 57 -6.88 7.78 -2.51
C ILE A 57 -5.99 6.56 -2.73
N LEU A 58 -5.57 6.35 -3.96
CA LEU A 58 -4.69 5.25 -4.33
C LEU A 58 -3.29 5.78 -4.65
N PHE A 59 -2.26 5.12 -4.12
CA PHE A 59 -0.86 5.43 -4.39
C PHE A 59 -0.23 4.31 -5.21
N ILE A 60 0.27 4.67 -6.38
CA ILE A 60 0.85 3.73 -7.35
C ILE A 60 2.35 4.02 -7.50
N PRO A 61 3.22 3.00 -7.58
CA PRO A 61 4.64 3.24 -7.85
C PRO A 61 4.82 3.86 -9.23
N LYS A 62 5.77 4.78 -9.37
CA LYS A 62 6.13 5.37 -10.67
C LYS A 62 7.13 4.44 -11.36
N PRO A 63 6.75 3.73 -12.45
CA PRO A 63 7.69 2.87 -13.15
C PRO A 63 8.72 3.71 -13.93
N PRO A 64 9.98 3.24 -14.04
CA PRO A 64 10.98 3.85 -14.91
C PRO A 64 10.64 3.63 -16.40
N GLU A 65 11.17 4.48 -17.28
CA GLU A 65 10.84 4.45 -18.73
C GLU A 65 11.19 3.10 -19.40
N ASN A 66 12.29 2.48 -18.96
CA ASN A 66 12.73 1.17 -19.47
C ASN A 66 11.75 0.03 -19.14
N TYR A 67 10.87 0.21 -18.14
CA TYR A 67 9.87 -0.78 -17.72
C TYR A 67 8.90 -1.12 -18.85
N ALA A 68 8.64 -0.16 -19.75
CA ALA A 68 7.71 -0.35 -20.86
C ALA A 68 8.13 -1.47 -21.82
N THR A 69 9.44 -1.69 -21.95
CA THR A 69 10.01 -2.71 -22.85
C THR A 69 9.71 -4.13 -22.35
N TRP A 70 9.66 -4.32 -21.03
CA TRP A 70 9.58 -5.64 -20.40
C TRP A 70 8.16 -6.00 -19.94
N MET A 71 7.43 -4.99 -19.44
CA MET A 71 6.18 -5.20 -18.71
C MET A 71 4.96 -4.62 -19.44
N GLY A 72 5.17 -3.98 -20.60
CA GLY A 72 4.11 -3.46 -21.46
C GLY A 72 3.81 -1.99 -21.24
N VAL A 73 2.59 -1.57 -21.59
CA VAL A 73 2.24 -0.14 -21.66
C VAL A 73 2.19 0.48 -20.26
N ILE A 74 2.93 1.58 -20.07
CA ILE A 74 2.83 2.40 -18.86
C ILE A 74 1.51 3.18 -18.90
N HIS A 75 0.60 2.83 -18.00
CA HIS A 75 -0.70 3.50 -17.91
C HIS A 75 -0.61 4.80 -17.09
N PRO A 76 -1.29 5.88 -17.49
CA PRO A 76 -1.38 7.10 -16.71
C PRO A 76 -2.29 6.90 -15.49
N GLN A 77 -2.15 7.74 -14.46
CA GLN A 77 -2.97 7.71 -13.23
C GLN A 77 -4.48 7.70 -13.51
N GLN A 78 -4.92 8.43 -14.54
CA GLN A 78 -6.32 8.53 -14.93
C GLN A 78 -6.91 7.19 -15.40
N HIS A 79 -6.09 6.29 -15.97
CA HIS A 79 -6.51 4.94 -16.33
C HIS A 79 -6.88 4.13 -15.08
N PHE A 80 -6.05 4.21 -14.04
CA PHE A 80 -6.30 3.54 -12.76
C PHE A 80 -7.52 4.12 -12.04
N LYS A 81 -7.68 5.44 -12.11
CA LYS A 81 -8.86 6.13 -11.56
C LYS A 81 -10.15 5.61 -12.19
N ALA A 82 -10.20 5.53 -13.52
CA ALA A 82 -11.38 5.02 -14.24
C ALA A 82 -11.61 3.52 -14.02
N ARG A 83 -10.54 2.73 -13.92
CA ARG A 83 -10.61 1.28 -13.76
C ARG A 83 -11.11 0.84 -12.39
N TYR A 84 -10.66 1.54 -11.34
CA TYR A 84 -10.96 1.18 -9.95
C TYR A 84 -12.05 2.06 -9.30
N GLY A 85 -12.48 3.13 -9.98
CA GLY A 85 -13.56 4.00 -9.48
C GLY A 85 -13.18 4.79 -8.23
N VAL A 86 -11.88 5.06 -8.03
CA VAL A 86 -11.35 5.81 -6.87
C VAL A 86 -11.43 7.33 -7.08
N ASP A 87 -11.43 8.09 -5.99
CA ASP A 87 -11.54 9.55 -6.04
C ASP A 87 -10.25 10.22 -6.54
N ASP A 88 -9.10 9.74 -6.07
CA ASP A 88 -7.80 10.27 -6.49
C ASP A 88 -6.73 9.17 -6.62
N VAL A 89 -5.77 9.41 -7.53
CA VAL A 89 -4.64 8.51 -7.77
C VAL A 89 -3.37 9.34 -7.79
N GLN A 90 -2.44 9.02 -6.90
CA GLN A 90 -1.17 9.69 -6.74
C GLN A 90 -0.01 8.70 -6.91
N TYR A 91 1.20 9.22 -7.12
CA TYR A 91 2.40 8.37 -7.09
C TYR A 91 2.89 8.17 -5.65
N THR A 92 3.49 7.01 -5.38
CA THR A 92 4.04 6.69 -4.05
C THR A 92 5.11 7.70 -3.59
N CYS A 93 5.86 8.32 -4.51
CA CYS A 93 6.83 9.37 -4.17
C CYS A 93 6.18 10.66 -3.62
N ASP A 94 4.93 10.93 -3.99
CA ASP A 94 4.21 12.16 -3.63
C ASP A 94 3.34 11.99 -2.39
N VAL A 95 3.47 10.84 -1.71
CA VAL A 95 2.70 10.48 -0.50
C VAL A 95 2.83 11.56 0.57
N THR A 96 4.05 12.00 0.90
CA THR A 96 4.32 13.04 1.92
C THR A 96 3.62 14.35 1.58
N SER A 97 3.62 14.76 0.31
CA SER A 97 2.94 15.97 -0.14
C SER A 97 1.42 15.88 0.03
N THR A 98 0.88 14.68 -0.17
CA THR A 98 -0.56 14.40 -0.04
C THR A 98 -0.97 14.42 1.43
N TRP A 99 -0.16 13.85 2.32
CA TRP A 99 -0.37 13.93 3.77
C TRP A 99 -0.37 15.35 4.30
N SER A 100 0.56 16.20 3.82
CA SER A 100 0.58 17.62 4.18
C SER A 100 -0.69 18.36 3.73
N ARG A 101 -1.24 18.03 2.55
CA ARG A 101 -2.51 18.61 2.07
C ARG A 101 -3.73 18.16 2.88
N LEU A 102 -3.73 16.91 3.34
CA LEU A 102 -4.81 16.35 4.16
C LEU A 102 -4.80 16.89 5.59
N GLY A 103 -3.73 17.58 6.01
CA GLY A 103 -3.73 18.36 7.25
C GLY A 103 -3.55 17.54 8.52
N SER A 104 -2.91 16.38 8.46
CA SER A 104 -2.49 15.63 9.66
C SER A 104 -1.26 16.26 10.29
N THR A 105 -1.45 17.37 10.98
CA THR A 105 -0.53 17.80 12.05
C THR A 105 -0.84 16.90 13.24
N SER A 106 -0.17 15.74 13.32
CA SER A 106 -0.27 14.78 14.41
C SER A 106 -1.69 14.22 14.69
N SER A 107 -2.14 13.27 13.88
CA SER A 107 -3.16 12.30 14.28
C SER A 107 -2.73 10.92 13.79
N ALA A 108 -2.85 9.92 14.66
CA ALA A 108 -2.27 8.60 14.50
C ALA A 108 -2.63 7.97 13.14
N ALA A 109 -1.62 7.76 12.29
CA ALA A 109 -1.75 6.88 11.13
C ALA A 109 -1.89 5.45 11.67
N PHE A 110 -3.11 4.93 11.66
CA PHE A 110 -3.37 3.55 12.04
C PHE A 110 -3.07 2.67 10.82
N ASP A 111 -1.84 2.16 10.78
CA ASP A 111 -1.45 1.16 9.79
C ASP A 111 -1.99 -0.22 10.23
N LEU A 112 -3.01 -0.72 9.52
CA LEU A 112 -3.57 -2.04 9.75
C LEU A 112 -2.54 -3.17 9.46
N ALA A 113 -1.49 -2.91 8.69
CA ALA A 113 -0.43 -3.89 8.45
C ALA A 113 0.43 -4.13 9.70
N GLN A 114 0.64 -3.12 10.55
CA GLN A 114 1.41 -3.28 11.81
C GLN A 114 0.69 -4.12 12.87
N VAL A 115 -0.64 -4.28 12.79
CA VAL A 115 -1.37 -5.23 13.66
C VAL A 115 -0.97 -6.69 13.36
N SER A 116 -0.52 -6.99 12.13
CA SER A 116 -0.06 -8.34 11.76
C SER A 116 1.44 -8.58 12.05
N SER A 117 2.26 -7.53 12.12
CA SER A 117 3.71 -7.64 12.33
C SER A 117 4.13 -7.90 13.78
N SER A 118 3.19 -7.91 14.75
CA SER A 118 3.49 -8.24 16.15
C SER A 118 3.50 -9.74 16.47
N ARG A 119 3.44 -10.62 15.45
CA ARG A 119 3.73 -12.07 15.61
C ARG A 119 5.08 -12.42 14.97
N GLY A 120 6.17 -12.19 15.70
CA GLY A 120 7.49 -12.67 15.27
C GLY A 120 8.68 -12.04 15.98
N GLY A 121 8.58 -11.83 17.29
CA GLY A 121 9.67 -11.29 18.11
C GLY A 121 9.86 -12.07 19.41
N LEU A 122 9.86 -13.40 19.33
CA LEU A 122 10.32 -14.28 20.41
C LEU A 122 10.78 -15.59 19.77
N LEU A 123 11.98 -16.05 20.19
CA LEU A 123 12.70 -17.27 19.80
C LEU A 123 13.80 -17.10 18.73
N SER A 124 14.85 -16.35 19.06
CA SER A 124 16.21 -16.71 18.58
C SER A 124 17.30 -16.64 19.65
N ASP A 125 17.04 -16.09 20.83
CA ASP A 125 18.10 -15.83 21.81
C ASP A 125 18.03 -16.74 23.03
N THR A 126 18.00 -18.07 22.84
CA THR A 126 18.47 -19.05 23.85
C THR A 126 18.56 -20.43 23.22
N TRP A 127 19.60 -20.68 22.43
CA TRP A 127 20.23 -21.99 22.38
C TRP A 127 21.74 -21.78 22.28
N GLY A 128 22.32 -21.37 23.40
CA GLY A 128 23.71 -21.69 23.67
C GLY A 128 23.79 -23.17 23.99
N LEU A 129 24.48 -23.92 23.15
CA LEU A 129 25.06 -25.22 23.46
C LEU A 129 26.42 -25.31 22.72
N PRO A 130 27.36 -26.10 23.27
CA PRO A 130 28.73 -25.70 23.64
C PRO A 130 29.72 -25.55 22.49
#